data_AF-A0A959M3D0-F1
#
_entry.id   AF-A0A959M3D0-F1
#
_cell.length_a   1.000
_cell.length_b   1.000
_cell.length_c   1.000
_cell.angle_alpha   90.00
_cell.angle_beta   90.00
_cell.angle_gamma   90.00
#
_symmetry.space_group_name_H-M   'P 1'
#
loop_
_entity.id
_entity.type
_entity.pdbx_description
1 polymer ?
#
loop_
_entity_poly.entity_id
_entity_poly.type
_entity_poly.pdbx_seq_one_letter_code
_entity_poly.pdbx_strand_id
1 'polypeptide(L)'
;MNKWKIIVLTDHLSHNPANSVYELCNALQRDERVGEIMMASRGQAENAPFFYQFSEDAVWAAPVNGTLNYEWGQQAFESGKVQKVALQSFDLIWLRLPRPIPTGFFEFLEARFKNQIILNRPLGIQKSGSKEFLLEVPDLCPPIRLCRNLADIKDFQQAFPIVLKPLEDYGGRGILRVEKGQVLLPEGPVSLDDYAAQLQTQFDLGGYLAMEFLPGVREGDKRVVVVNGHVIGGLLRMPAEGSWLCNAAQGGRAVVTKVDPEERDMAARLHEKLGPLGIAIFGMDTLMGNVGKRVLSEVNALSIGGIQPLGELTDIPASDLVIKHFIDFAESLKKNAATEL
;
A
#
# COMPACT_ATOMS: atom_id res chain seq x y z
N MET A 1 -23.87 -11.27 -18.48
CA MET A 1 -23.11 -11.72 -17.29
C MET A 1 -23.81 -11.15 -16.06
N ASN A 2 -23.85 -11.88 -14.94
CA ASN A 2 -24.34 -11.31 -13.69
C ASN A 2 -23.41 -10.17 -13.25
N LYS A 3 -23.99 -9.03 -12.89
CA LYS A 3 -23.24 -7.89 -12.36
C LYS A 3 -22.61 -8.24 -11.01
N TRP A 4 -21.45 -7.64 -10.71
CA TRP A 4 -20.74 -7.82 -9.46
C TRP A 4 -21.52 -7.26 -8.27
N LYS A 5 -21.63 -8.07 -7.20
CA LYS A 5 -21.95 -7.62 -5.86
C LYS A 5 -20.66 -7.44 -5.07
N ILE A 6 -20.37 -6.22 -4.64
CA ILE A 6 -19.10 -5.85 -4.01
C ILE A 6 -19.36 -5.37 -2.59
N ILE A 7 -18.60 -5.88 -1.63
CA ILE A 7 -18.53 -5.30 -0.28
C ILE A 7 -17.16 -4.65 -0.06
N VAL A 8 -17.17 -3.38 0.32
CA VAL A 8 -15.96 -2.60 0.61
C VAL A 8 -15.74 -2.56 2.12
N LEU A 9 -14.62 -3.11 2.58
CA LEU A 9 -14.18 -3.07 3.97
C LEU A 9 -13.18 -1.93 4.15
N THR A 10 -13.52 -0.97 5.00
CA THR A 10 -12.77 0.27 5.15
C THR A 10 -12.71 0.76 6.60
N ASP A 11 -12.08 1.91 6.81
CA ASP A 11 -12.03 2.62 8.08
C ASP A 11 -12.35 4.10 7.89
N HIS A 12 -13.60 4.48 8.13
CA HIS A 12 -14.02 5.87 7.96
C HIS A 12 -13.39 6.84 8.98
N LEU A 13 -12.89 6.36 10.13
CA LEU A 13 -12.41 7.24 11.21
C LEU A 13 -11.06 7.90 10.87
N SER A 14 -10.30 7.28 9.97
CA SER A 14 -8.97 7.72 9.58
C SER A 14 -8.89 8.19 8.12
N HIS A 15 -10.05 8.34 7.45
CA HIS A 15 -10.09 8.88 6.10
C HIS A 15 -9.67 10.35 6.08
N ASN A 16 -8.85 10.69 5.10
CA ASN A 16 -8.50 12.05 4.74
C ASN A 16 -8.81 12.26 3.25
N PRO A 17 -8.88 13.52 2.78
CA PRO A 17 -9.14 13.81 1.38
C PRO A 17 -8.18 13.16 0.39
N ALA A 18 -6.95 12.79 0.78
CA ALA A 18 -5.99 12.17 -0.14
C ALA A 18 -6.18 10.64 -0.30
N ASN A 19 -6.96 10.00 0.58
CA ASN A 19 -7.15 8.55 0.67
C ASN A 19 -8.64 8.14 0.68
N SER A 20 -9.55 9.01 0.22
CA SER A 20 -10.98 8.77 0.32
C SER A 20 -11.41 7.56 -0.53
N VAL A 21 -11.95 6.55 0.14
CA VAL A 21 -12.59 5.40 -0.54
C VAL A 21 -13.87 5.81 -1.29
N TYR A 22 -14.43 6.98 -0.96
CA TYR A 22 -15.70 7.44 -1.50
C TYR A 22 -15.63 7.71 -3.00
N GLU A 23 -14.57 8.36 -3.48
CA GLU A 23 -14.38 8.62 -4.91
C GLU A 23 -14.28 7.32 -5.72
N LEU A 24 -13.59 6.33 -5.17
CA LEU A 24 -13.50 5.00 -5.75
C LEU A 24 -14.85 4.28 -5.77
N CYS A 25 -15.67 4.45 -4.73
CA CYS A 25 -17.02 3.90 -4.71
C CYS A 25 -17.97 4.62 -5.67
N ASN A 26 -17.79 5.94 -5.88
CA ASN A 26 -18.49 6.68 -6.93
C ASN A 26 -18.13 6.13 -8.32
N ALA A 27 -16.85 5.84 -8.56
CA ALA A 27 -16.40 5.19 -9.79
C ALA A 27 -16.94 3.76 -9.95
N LEU A 28 -17.02 2.97 -8.87
CA LEU A 28 -17.68 1.65 -8.90
C LEU A 28 -19.15 1.75 -9.31
N GLN A 29 -19.90 2.75 -8.81
CA GLN A 29 -21.30 2.95 -9.20
C GLN A 29 -21.48 3.28 -10.68
N ARG A 30 -20.45 3.84 -11.33
CA ARG A 30 -20.46 4.18 -12.76
C ARG A 30 -20.07 3.01 -13.67
N ASP A 31 -19.39 1.99 -13.15
CA ASP A 31 -19.01 0.82 -13.95
C ASP A 31 -20.21 -0.11 -14.17
N GLU A 32 -20.59 -0.31 -15.44
CA GLU A 32 -21.78 -1.04 -15.84
C GLU A 32 -21.82 -2.50 -15.35
N ARG A 33 -20.65 -3.08 -15.08
CA ARG A 33 -20.46 -4.45 -14.60
C ARG A 33 -20.76 -4.58 -13.12
N VAL A 34 -20.87 -3.48 -12.37
CA VAL A 34 -21.16 -3.47 -10.94
C VAL A 34 -22.66 -3.27 -10.74
N GLY A 35 -23.26 -4.09 -9.87
CA GLY A 35 -24.71 -4.10 -9.64
C GLY A 35 -25.11 -3.73 -8.22
N GLU A 36 -24.27 -4.07 -7.24
CA GLU A 36 -24.53 -3.79 -5.83
C GLU A 36 -23.21 -3.45 -5.14
N ILE A 37 -23.21 -2.39 -4.33
CA ILE A 37 -22.06 -1.99 -3.53
C ILE A 37 -22.53 -1.77 -2.10
N MET A 38 -21.92 -2.49 -1.17
CA MET A 38 -22.11 -2.31 0.27
C MET A 38 -20.79 -1.87 0.89
N MET A 39 -20.85 -1.02 1.92
CA MET A 39 -19.66 -0.56 2.64
C MET A 39 -19.80 -0.88 4.12
N ALA A 40 -18.77 -1.50 4.68
CA ALA A 40 -18.64 -1.76 6.11
C ALA A 40 -17.37 -1.09 6.64
N SER A 41 -17.49 -0.39 7.76
CA SER A 41 -16.35 0.25 8.41
C SER A 41 -16.00 -0.43 9.72
N ARG A 42 -14.70 -0.63 9.96
CA ARG A 42 -14.19 -1.05 11.28
C ARG A 42 -14.33 0.01 12.36
N GLY A 43 -14.66 1.25 11.98
CA GLY A 43 -14.97 2.33 12.91
C GLY A 43 -16.36 2.20 13.55
N GLN A 44 -17.24 1.35 13.00
CA GLN A 44 -18.54 1.05 13.61
C GLN A 44 -18.37 -0.01 14.69
N ALA A 45 -18.91 0.26 15.89
CA ALA A 45 -18.76 -0.60 17.05
C ALA A 45 -19.37 -1.98 16.83
N GLU A 46 -20.47 -2.06 16.08
CA GLU A 46 -21.18 -3.28 15.74
C GLU A 46 -20.36 -4.22 14.85
N ASN A 47 -19.33 -3.71 14.18
CA ASN A 47 -18.40 -4.49 13.38
C ASN A 47 -17.17 -4.98 14.15
N ALA A 48 -17.04 -4.64 15.44
CA ALA A 48 -15.91 -5.09 16.25
C ALA A 48 -15.75 -6.63 16.32
N PRO A 49 -16.83 -7.44 16.38
CA PRO A 49 -16.73 -8.90 16.32
C PRO A 49 -16.00 -9.41 15.08
N PHE A 50 -16.22 -8.77 13.91
CA PHE A 50 -15.56 -9.14 12.66
C PHE A 50 -14.11 -8.62 12.60
N PHE A 51 -13.88 -7.32 12.84
CA PHE A 51 -12.57 -6.69 12.58
C PHE A 51 -11.53 -6.90 13.67
N TYR A 52 -11.93 -7.15 14.93
CA TYR A 52 -10.99 -7.20 16.05
C TYR A 52 -11.07 -8.49 16.85
N GLN A 53 -12.24 -9.15 16.88
CA GLN A 53 -12.43 -10.40 17.64
C GLN A 53 -12.37 -11.64 16.75
N PHE A 54 -12.47 -11.46 15.42
CA PHE A 54 -12.47 -12.53 14.42
C PHE A 54 -13.51 -13.63 14.71
N SER A 55 -14.66 -13.25 15.29
CA SER A 55 -15.68 -14.16 15.81
C SER A 55 -16.94 -14.23 14.96
N GLU A 56 -17.08 -13.36 13.96
CA GLU A 56 -18.22 -13.33 13.05
C GLU A 56 -17.77 -13.27 11.58
N ASP A 57 -18.66 -13.72 10.68
CA ASP A 57 -18.46 -13.68 9.23
C ASP A 57 -19.38 -12.68 8.52
N ALA A 58 -20.14 -11.94 9.33
CA ALA A 58 -21.06 -10.93 8.90
C ALA A 58 -20.61 -9.57 9.43
N VAL A 59 -20.99 -8.54 8.70
CA VAL A 59 -20.74 -7.15 9.06
C VAL A 59 -22.01 -6.35 8.92
N TRP A 60 -22.15 -5.33 9.74
CA TRP A 60 -23.06 -4.23 9.57
C TRP A 60 -22.53 -3.32 8.46
N ALA A 61 -23.28 -3.25 7.37
CA ALA A 61 -22.92 -2.51 6.17
C ALA A 61 -24.09 -1.66 5.68
N ALA A 62 -23.77 -0.54 5.04
CA ALA A 62 -24.76 0.30 4.37
C ALA A 62 -24.60 0.18 2.84
N PRO A 63 -25.71 0.28 2.08
CA PRO A 63 -25.63 0.37 0.63
C PRO A 63 -25.00 1.70 0.22
N VAL A 64 -24.13 1.64 -0.78
CA VAL A 64 -23.58 2.84 -1.42
C VAL A 64 -24.54 3.27 -2.52
N ASN A 65 -25.32 4.32 -2.25
CA ASN A 65 -26.29 4.88 -3.19
C ASN A 65 -26.03 6.38 -3.37
N GLY A 66 -26.02 6.84 -4.62
CA GLY A 66 -25.82 8.25 -4.93
C GLY A 66 -24.35 8.69 -4.78
N THR A 67 -24.10 9.98 -4.93
CA THR A 67 -22.73 10.50 -4.86
C THR A 67 -22.28 10.59 -3.39
N LEU A 68 -21.21 9.89 -3.06
CA LEU A 68 -20.54 10.00 -1.78
C LEU A 68 -19.53 11.15 -1.84
N ASN A 69 -19.73 12.17 -0.98
CA ASN A 69 -18.75 13.24 -0.81
C ASN A 69 -18.01 13.05 0.50
N TYR A 70 -16.70 13.25 0.49
CA TYR A 70 -15.93 13.29 1.73
C TYR A 70 -16.23 14.60 2.47
N GLU A 71 -16.73 14.49 3.70
CA GLU A 71 -16.82 15.61 4.64
C GLU A 71 -16.10 15.23 5.93
N TRP A 72 -15.18 16.09 6.38
CA TRP A 72 -14.38 15.82 7.57
C TRP A 72 -15.31 15.61 8.78
N GLY A 73 -15.14 14.48 9.47
CA GLY A 73 -15.94 14.14 10.65
C GLY A 73 -17.36 13.64 10.36
N GLN A 74 -17.75 13.46 9.09
CA GLN A 74 -19.03 12.84 8.74
C GLN A 74 -18.83 11.44 8.12
N GLN A 75 -19.80 10.57 8.39
CA GLN A 75 -19.90 9.27 7.75
C GLN A 75 -20.84 9.39 6.54
N ALA A 76 -20.29 9.67 5.35
CA ALA A 76 -21.10 9.86 4.13
C ALA A 76 -22.01 8.66 3.78
N PHE A 77 -21.68 7.45 4.27
CA PHE A 77 -22.40 6.21 3.99
C PHE A 77 -23.46 5.84 5.06
N GLU A 78 -23.58 6.58 6.17
CA GLU A 78 -24.64 6.35 7.17
C GLU A 78 -26.03 6.84 6.74
N SER A 79 -26.13 7.50 5.58
CA SER A 79 -27.42 7.90 5.01
C SER A 79 -28.30 6.70 4.59
N GLY A 80 -27.69 5.51 4.42
CA GLY A 80 -28.40 4.25 4.19
C GLY A 80 -28.71 3.50 5.49
N LYS A 81 -29.83 2.75 5.52
CA LYS A 81 -30.13 1.84 6.63
C LYS A 81 -29.06 0.75 6.70
N VAL A 82 -28.21 0.82 7.73
CA VAL A 82 -27.20 -0.21 8.03
C VAL A 82 -27.92 -1.54 8.31
N GLN A 83 -27.41 -2.62 7.71
CA GLN A 83 -27.95 -3.96 7.88
C GLN A 83 -26.83 -4.97 8.05
N LYS A 84 -27.10 -6.03 8.82
CA LYS A 84 -26.16 -7.14 9.00
C LYS A 84 -26.19 -8.03 7.75
N VAL A 85 -25.04 -8.16 7.07
CA VAL A 85 -24.87 -8.94 5.84
C VAL A 85 -23.73 -9.93 5.99
N ALA A 86 -23.88 -11.12 5.42
CA ALA A 86 -22.81 -12.12 5.37
C ALA A 86 -21.83 -11.78 4.24
N LEU A 87 -20.52 -11.81 4.49
CA LEU A 87 -19.54 -11.49 3.45
C LEU A 87 -19.60 -12.48 2.27
N GLN A 88 -20.03 -13.73 2.50
CA GLN A 88 -20.16 -14.74 1.46
C GLN A 88 -21.31 -14.47 0.47
N SER A 89 -22.20 -13.50 0.74
CA SER A 89 -23.25 -13.13 -0.22
C SER A 89 -22.76 -12.21 -1.34
N PHE A 90 -21.49 -11.78 -1.30
CA PHE A 90 -20.87 -10.91 -2.28
C PHE A 90 -19.92 -11.70 -3.19
N ASP A 91 -19.84 -11.29 -4.45
CA ASP A 91 -18.91 -11.86 -5.42
C ASP A 91 -17.47 -11.43 -5.13
N LEU A 92 -17.29 -10.22 -4.56
CA LEU A 92 -16.01 -9.58 -4.31
C LEU A 92 -15.99 -8.84 -2.98
N ILE A 93 -14.95 -9.09 -2.17
CA ILE A 93 -14.61 -8.34 -0.96
C ILE A 93 -13.44 -7.41 -1.30
N TRP A 94 -13.65 -6.10 -1.22
CA TRP A 94 -12.60 -5.11 -1.44
C TRP A 94 -12.04 -4.58 -0.12
N LEU A 95 -10.77 -4.87 0.17
CA LEU A 95 -10.05 -4.35 1.31
C LEU A 95 -9.45 -2.96 1.01
N ARG A 96 -9.88 -1.95 1.75
CA ARG A 96 -9.34 -0.57 1.72
C ARG A 96 -9.07 -0.05 3.13
N LEU A 97 -8.43 -0.88 3.96
CA LEU A 97 -8.12 -0.58 5.36
C LEU A 97 -6.76 0.13 5.50
N PRO A 98 -6.66 1.26 6.19
CA PRO A 98 -5.38 1.84 6.56
C PRO A 98 -4.73 1.09 7.73
N ARG A 99 -3.41 1.25 7.90
CA ARG A 99 -2.69 0.73 9.08
C ARG A 99 -3.10 1.50 10.36
N PRO A 100 -2.99 0.88 11.55
CA PRO A 100 -2.57 -0.50 11.81
C PRO A 100 -3.63 -1.54 11.43
N ILE A 101 -3.20 -2.76 11.12
CA ILE A 101 -4.08 -3.93 10.91
C ILE A 101 -3.95 -4.82 12.16
N PRO A 102 -5.06 -5.29 12.75
CA PRO A 102 -5.01 -6.22 13.89
C PRO A 102 -4.24 -7.50 13.54
N THR A 103 -3.34 -7.94 14.42
CA THR A 103 -2.58 -9.19 14.26
C THR A 103 -3.55 -10.37 14.12
N GLY A 104 -3.35 -11.22 13.11
CA GLY A 104 -4.23 -12.35 12.84
C GLY A 104 -5.40 -12.04 11.89
N PHE A 105 -5.66 -10.77 11.56
CA PHE A 105 -6.83 -10.42 10.73
C PHE A 105 -6.69 -10.93 9.29
N PHE A 106 -5.49 -10.87 8.71
CA PHE A 106 -5.26 -11.40 7.36
C PHE A 106 -5.40 -12.92 7.34
N GLU A 107 -4.85 -13.61 8.33
CA GLU A 107 -4.98 -15.06 8.49
C GLU A 107 -6.44 -15.47 8.68
N PHE A 108 -7.21 -14.72 9.47
CA PHE A 108 -8.65 -14.91 9.63
C PHE A 108 -9.38 -14.81 8.29
N LEU A 109 -9.14 -13.74 7.52
CA LEU A 109 -9.77 -13.56 6.21
C LEU A 109 -9.45 -14.71 5.25
N GLU A 110 -8.21 -15.16 5.26
CA GLU A 110 -7.72 -16.23 4.38
C GLU A 110 -8.32 -17.58 4.71
N ALA A 111 -8.37 -17.92 6.00
CA ALA A 111 -8.95 -19.16 6.48
C ALA A 111 -10.48 -19.19 6.27
N ARG A 112 -11.16 -18.08 6.59
CA ARG A 112 -12.62 -18.03 6.62
C ARG A 112 -13.25 -17.82 5.25
N PHE A 113 -12.59 -17.05 4.39
CA PHE A 113 -13.10 -16.64 3.07
C PHE A 113 -12.20 -17.12 1.92
N LYS A 114 -11.69 -18.34 2.02
CA LYS A 114 -10.77 -18.96 1.04
C LYS A 114 -11.32 -19.03 -0.39
N ASN A 115 -12.64 -19.14 -0.55
CA ASN A 115 -13.30 -19.27 -1.85
C ASN A 115 -13.84 -17.94 -2.38
N GLN A 116 -13.68 -16.85 -1.62
CA GLN A 116 -14.14 -15.52 -2.02
C GLN A 116 -13.01 -14.78 -2.69
N ILE A 117 -13.35 -13.99 -3.70
CA ILE A 117 -12.40 -13.05 -4.28
C ILE A 117 -12.23 -11.91 -3.27
N ILE A 118 -11.02 -11.77 -2.75
CA ILE A 118 -10.62 -10.67 -1.87
C ILE A 118 -9.54 -9.88 -2.58
N LEU A 119 -9.78 -8.60 -2.84
CA LEU A 119 -8.81 -7.73 -3.50
C LEU A 119 -8.42 -6.57 -2.57
N ASN A 120 -7.14 -6.23 -2.44
CA ASN A 120 -6.02 -7.14 -2.68
C ASN A 120 -6.08 -8.33 -1.71
N ARG A 121 -5.48 -9.46 -2.08
CA ARG A 121 -5.52 -10.68 -1.26
C ARG A 121 -4.69 -10.51 0.04
N PRO A 122 -5.21 -10.85 1.24
CA PRO A 122 -4.54 -10.58 2.51
C PRO A 122 -3.09 -11.05 2.64
N LEU A 123 -2.78 -12.32 2.33
CA LEU A 123 -1.39 -12.80 2.40
C LEU A 123 -0.50 -12.17 1.32
N GLY A 124 -1.09 -11.82 0.18
CA GLY A 124 -0.41 -11.03 -0.84
C GLY A 124 0.01 -9.66 -0.32
N ILE A 125 -0.89 -8.98 0.40
CA ILE A 125 -0.61 -7.67 1.02
C ILE A 125 0.53 -7.80 2.05
N GLN A 126 0.47 -8.83 2.90
CA GLN A 126 1.49 -9.07 3.92
C GLN A 126 2.86 -9.34 3.29
N LYS A 127 2.90 -10.22 2.29
CA LYS A 127 4.13 -10.56 1.57
C LYS A 127 4.73 -9.34 0.86
N SER A 128 3.93 -8.65 0.03
CA SER A 128 4.40 -7.52 -0.78
C SER A 128 4.69 -6.25 0.01
N GLY A 129 4.04 -6.07 1.16
CA GLY A 129 4.27 -4.94 2.06
C GLY A 129 5.48 -5.13 2.98
N SER A 130 6.07 -6.33 3.04
CA SER A 130 7.35 -6.55 3.72
C SER A 130 8.49 -5.97 2.91
N LYS A 131 9.47 -5.36 3.58
CA LYS A 131 10.67 -4.87 2.90
C LYS A 131 11.49 -6.01 2.29
N GLU A 132 11.40 -7.21 2.86
CA GLU A 132 12.06 -8.39 2.29
C GLU A 132 11.60 -8.71 0.86
N PHE A 133 10.38 -8.29 0.46
CA PHE A 133 9.89 -8.47 -0.90
C PHE A 133 10.82 -7.88 -1.96
N LEU A 134 11.55 -6.80 -1.62
CA LEU A 134 12.50 -6.18 -2.55
C LEU A 134 13.65 -7.11 -2.94
N LEU A 135 13.96 -8.14 -2.14
CA LEU A 135 14.93 -9.19 -2.48
C LEU A 135 14.44 -10.12 -3.60
N GLU A 136 13.14 -10.13 -3.92
CA GLU A 136 12.59 -10.87 -5.07
C GLU A 136 12.74 -10.09 -6.39
N VAL A 137 13.05 -8.79 -6.31
CA VAL A 137 13.24 -7.86 -7.44
C VAL A 137 14.49 -6.97 -7.24
N PRO A 138 15.66 -7.56 -6.92
CA PRO A 138 16.82 -6.78 -6.49
C PRO A 138 17.37 -5.90 -7.60
N ASP A 139 17.14 -6.26 -8.86
CA ASP A 139 17.60 -5.52 -10.03
C ASP A 139 16.74 -4.28 -10.35
N LEU A 140 15.57 -4.15 -9.72
CA LEU A 140 14.76 -2.92 -9.74
C LEU A 140 15.17 -1.93 -8.65
N CYS A 141 15.94 -2.38 -7.66
CA CYS A 141 16.32 -1.62 -6.48
C CYS A 141 17.75 -1.07 -6.62
N PRO A 142 18.13 -0.05 -5.84
CA PRO A 142 19.55 0.18 -5.55
C PRO A 142 20.12 -1.05 -4.80
N PRO A 143 21.46 -1.17 -4.64
CA PRO A 143 22.06 -2.22 -3.84
C PRO A 143 21.35 -2.37 -2.48
N ILE A 144 20.89 -3.59 -2.19
CA ILE A 144 20.20 -3.94 -0.95
C ILE A 144 20.81 -5.19 -0.32
N ARG A 145 20.69 -5.30 1.01
CA ARG A 145 21.09 -6.48 1.77
C ARG A 145 20.21 -6.66 2.99
N LEU A 146 19.85 -7.90 3.28
CA LEU A 146 19.25 -8.26 4.56
C LEU A 146 20.32 -8.29 5.65
N CYS A 147 20.16 -7.48 6.69
CA CYS A 147 21.09 -7.36 7.81
C CYS A 147 20.41 -7.83 9.10
N ARG A 148 20.92 -8.92 9.69
CA ARG A 148 20.38 -9.53 10.92
C ARG A 148 21.25 -9.32 12.16
N ASN A 149 22.41 -8.70 11.97
CA ASN A 149 23.34 -8.38 13.04
C ASN A 149 24.20 -7.16 12.66
N LEU A 150 24.99 -6.67 13.62
CA LEU A 150 25.87 -5.52 13.43
C LEU A 150 26.96 -5.77 12.37
N ALA A 151 27.45 -7.01 12.23
CA ALA A 151 28.50 -7.32 11.27
C ALA A 151 28.01 -7.18 9.83
N ASP A 152 26.76 -7.57 9.54
CA ASP A 152 26.14 -7.35 8.22
C ASP A 152 26.11 -5.87 7.84
N ILE A 153 25.73 -5.00 8.79
CA ILE A 153 25.68 -3.55 8.59
C ILE A 153 27.08 -3.00 8.34
N LYS A 154 28.05 -3.39 9.19
CA LYS A 154 29.45 -2.96 9.08
C LYS A 154 30.09 -3.34 7.76
N ASP A 155 29.78 -4.53 7.26
CA ASP A 155 30.27 -5.05 5.98
C ASP A 155 29.63 -4.30 4.80
N PHE A 156 28.31 -4.17 4.79
CA PHE A 156 27.60 -3.55 3.67
C PHE A 156 27.90 -2.05 3.49
N GLN A 157 28.05 -1.29 4.59
CA GLN A 157 28.34 0.15 4.52
C GLN A 157 29.75 0.49 4.05
N GLN A 158 30.65 -0.48 3.87
CA GLN A 158 32.03 -0.20 3.43
C GLN A 158 32.08 0.35 2.00
N ALA A 159 31.12 -0.02 1.16
CA ALA A 159 31.08 0.37 -0.25
C ALA A 159 30.46 1.77 -0.45
N PHE A 160 29.46 2.13 0.34
CA PHE A 160 28.67 3.35 0.19
C PHE A 160 27.88 3.66 1.47
N PRO A 161 27.41 4.92 1.66
CA PRO A 161 26.44 5.23 2.69
C PRO A 161 25.15 4.42 2.50
N ILE A 162 24.53 3.98 3.59
CA ILE A 162 23.33 3.14 3.54
C ILE A 162 22.19 3.71 4.37
N VAL A 163 20.99 3.28 4.04
CA VAL A 163 19.77 3.44 4.83
C VAL A 163 19.38 2.08 5.37
N LEU A 164 19.18 1.98 6.68
CA LEU A 164 18.61 0.82 7.34
C LEU A 164 17.11 1.02 7.46
N LYS A 165 16.34 0.11 6.86
CA LYS A 165 14.89 0.10 6.95
C LYS A 165 14.44 -1.11 7.79
N PRO A 166 13.84 -0.95 8.98
CA PRO A 166 13.43 -2.09 9.81
C PRO A 166 12.36 -2.90 9.11
N LEU A 167 12.37 -4.24 9.22
CA LEU A 167 11.42 -5.08 8.47
C LEU A 167 9.96 -4.89 8.89
N GLU A 168 9.68 -4.89 10.20
CA GLU A 168 8.34 -4.84 10.78
C GLU A 168 7.71 -3.43 10.83
N ASP A 169 8.50 -2.37 10.67
CA ASP A 169 8.01 -0.99 10.78
C ASP A 169 7.37 -0.45 9.49
N TYR A 170 6.37 0.41 9.62
CA TYR A 170 5.68 1.04 8.49
C TYR A 170 5.76 2.57 8.54
N GLY A 171 5.63 3.22 7.38
CA GLY A 171 5.52 4.68 7.27
C GLY A 171 6.83 5.42 7.55
N GLY A 172 7.98 4.81 7.27
CA GLY A 172 9.29 5.43 7.43
C GLY A 172 9.78 5.61 8.88
N ARG A 173 9.11 4.99 9.86
CA ARG A 173 9.58 4.93 11.24
C ARG A 173 10.80 4.01 11.36
N GLY A 174 11.73 4.37 12.25
CA GLY A 174 12.93 3.59 12.52
C GLY A 174 13.96 3.57 11.38
N ILE A 175 13.78 4.40 10.34
CA ILE A 175 14.76 4.50 9.26
C ILE A 175 16.02 5.20 9.79
N LEU A 176 17.16 4.55 9.65
CA LEU A 176 18.47 5.08 10.05
C LEU A 176 19.36 5.28 8.83
N ARG A 177 20.16 6.35 8.82
CA ARG A 177 21.23 6.52 7.84
C ARG A 177 22.56 6.17 8.48
N VAL A 178 23.37 5.38 7.79
CA VAL A 178 24.70 4.98 8.23
C VAL A 178 25.72 5.41 7.19
N GLU A 179 26.78 6.09 7.64
CA GLU A 179 27.86 6.56 6.78
C GLU A 179 29.18 6.53 7.56
N LYS A 180 30.23 5.94 6.96
CA LYS A 180 31.59 5.90 7.54
C LYS A 180 31.61 5.34 8.96
N GLY A 181 30.85 4.26 9.19
CA GLY A 181 30.75 3.61 10.50
C GLY A 181 29.97 4.39 11.56
N GLN A 182 29.22 5.43 11.18
CA GLN A 182 28.40 6.24 12.09
C GLN A 182 26.93 6.20 11.70
N VAL A 183 26.04 6.12 12.69
CA VAL A 183 24.61 6.36 12.55
C VAL A 183 24.38 7.87 12.61
N LEU A 184 23.75 8.43 11.57
CA LEU A 184 23.48 9.86 11.48
C LEU A 184 22.13 10.17 12.14
N LEU A 185 22.18 10.73 13.36
CA LEU A 185 21.01 11.14 14.13
C LEU A 185 20.84 12.66 14.09
N PRO A 186 19.62 13.20 14.32
CA PRO A 186 19.39 14.64 14.43
C PRO A 186 20.27 15.34 15.47
N GLU A 187 20.60 14.64 16.56
CA GLU A 187 21.39 15.14 17.69
C GLU A 187 22.90 15.09 17.43
N GLY A 188 23.32 14.39 16.37
CA GLY A 188 24.72 14.21 15.99
C GLY A 188 25.05 12.75 15.60
N PRO A 189 26.15 12.53 14.86
CA PRO A 189 26.58 11.19 14.50
C PRO A 189 27.05 10.40 15.72
N VAL A 190 26.63 9.14 15.81
CA VAL A 190 27.04 8.18 16.85
C VAL A 190 27.73 7.00 16.17
N SER A 191 28.79 6.43 16.77
CA SER A 191 29.45 5.26 16.17
C SER A 191 28.49 4.06 16.11
N LEU A 192 28.63 3.21 15.09
CA LEU A 192 27.82 1.99 14.97
C LEU A 192 27.95 1.07 16.19
N ASP A 193 29.14 1.03 16.81
CA ASP A 193 29.40 0.21 17.99
C ASP A 193 28.68 0.77 19.22
N ASP A 194 28.69 2.08 19.41
CA ASP A 194 27.96 2.72 20.52
C ASP A 194 26.44 2.63 20.34
N TYR A 195 25.95 2.57 19.09
CA TYR A 195 24.54 2.44 18.76
C TYR A 195 24.05 0.97 18.70
N ALA A 196 24.92 -0.01 18.92
CA ALA A 196 24.60 -1.42 18.72
C ALA A 196 23.43 -1.91 19.59
N ALA A 197 23.34 -1.43 20.84
CA ALA A 197 22.27 -1.81 21.76
C ALA A 197 20.88 -1.38 21.26
N GLN A 198 20.78 -0.24 20.59
CA GLN A 198 19.55 0.30 20.02
C GLN A 198 19.09 -0.49 18.78
N LEU A 199 20.01 -1.19 18.10
CA LEU A 199 19.67 -2.03 16.96
C LEU A 199 19.14 -3.41 17.38
N GLN A 200 19.42 -3.86 18.61
CA GLN A 200 19.14 -5.23 19.05
C GLN A 200 17.65 -5.59 18.96
N THR A 201 16.76 -4.70 19.41
CA THR A 201 15.31 -4.94 19.34
C THR A 201 14.85 -5.22 17.91
N GLN A 202 15.40 -4.53 16.92
CA GLN A 202 15.03 -4.75 15.53
C GLN A 202 15.65 -6.04 14.98
N PHE A 203 16.87 -6.43 15.40
CA PHE A 203 17.43 -7.74 15.07
C PHE A 203 16.58 -8.89 15.61
N ASP A 204 16.05 -8.76 16.82
CA ASP A 204 15.13 -9.74 17.41
C ASP A 204 13.80 -9.83 16.63
N LEU A 205 13.42 -8.75 15.94
CA LEU A 205 12.25 -8.65 15.05
C LEU A 205 12.59 -8.93 13.57
N GLY A 206 13.69 -9.63 13.28
CA GLY A 206 14.08 -10.06 11.93
C GLY A 206 15.11 -9.16 11.23
N GLY A 207 15.38 -7.98 11.78
CA GLY A 207 16.46 -7.08 11.38
C GLY A 207 16.05 -5.96 10.44
N TYR A 208 16.97 -5.61 9.54
CA TYR A 208 16.83 -4.49 8.61
C TYR A 208 17.04 -4.94 7.18
N LEU A 209 16.28 -4.35 6.26
CA LEU A 209 16.75 -4.25 4.89
C LEU A 209 17.65 -3.01 4.79
N ALA A 210 18.95 -3.23 4.64
CA ALA A 210 19.90 -2.19 4.30
C ALA A 210 19.82 -1.90 2.79
N MET A 211 19.91 -0.63 2.44
CA MET A 211 19.80 -0.12 1.07
C MET A 211 20.83 0.97 0.85
N GLU A 212 21.47 1.06 -0.32
CA GLU A 212 22.31 2.21 -0.66
C GLU A 212 21.53 3.52 -0.45
N PHE A 213 22.14 4.49 0.23
CA PHE A 213 21.56 5.82 0.36
C PHE A 213 21.69 6.57 -0.95
N LEU A 214 20.56 6.97 -1.52
CA LEU A 214 20.50 7.73 -2.77
C LEU A 214 20.37 9.23 -2.46
N PRO A 215 21.37 10.07 -2.79
CA PRO A 215 21.27 11.52 -2.61
C PRO A 215 20.10 12.15 -3.39
N GLY A 216 19.69 11.51 -4.48
CA GLY A 216 18.53 11.85 -5.30
C GLY A 216 17.18 11.80 -4.55
N VAL A 217 17.13 11.34 -3.30
CA VAL A 217 15.94 11.50 -2.44
C VAL A 217 15.49 12.97 -2.30
N ARG A 218 16.42 13.93 -2.45
CA ARG A 218 16.12 15.36 -2.47
C ARG A 218 15.28 15.79 -3.67
N GLU A 219 15.30 15.01 -4.75
CA GLU A 219 14.45 15.22 -5.93
C GLU A 219 13.03 14.66 -5.74
N GLY A 220 12.74 14.14 -4.55
CA GLY A 220 11.42 13.66 -4.17
C GLY A 220 11.19 12.18 -4.46
N ASP A 221 10.37 11.60 -3.60
CA ASP A 221 9.87 10.23 -3.71
C ASP A 221 8.66 10.21 -4.63
N LYS A 222 8.78 9.54 -5.78
CA LYS A 222 7.68 9.42 -6.74
C LYS A 222 6.86 8.18 -6.41
N ARG A 223 5.59 8.38 -6.10
CA ARG A 223 4.60 7.30 -6.06
C ARG A 223 3.98 7.13 -7.44
N VAL A 224 4.10 5.93 -8.00
CA VAL A 224 3.38 5.52 -9.20
C VAL A 224 2.25 4.58 -8.81
N VAL A 225 1.02 4.95 -9.20
CA VAL A 225 -0.18 4.13 -8.98
C VAL A 225 -0.32 3.14 -10.13
N VAL A 226 -0.38 1.85 -9.80
CA VAL A 226 -0.48 0.75 -10.76
C VAL A 226 -1.71 -0.09 -10.43
N VAL A 227 -2.52 -0.41 -11.44
CA VAL A 227 -3.68 -1.28 -11.31
C VAL A 227 -3.68 -2.31 -12.42
N ASN A 228 -3.67 -3.60 -12.07
CA ASN A 228 -3.67 -4.70 -13.03
C ASN A 228 -2.56 -4.53 -14.10
N GLY A 229 -1.35 -4.17 -13.67
CA GLY A 229 -0.20 -3.89 -14.54
C GLY A 229 -0.25 -2.54 -15.28
N HIS A 230 -1.36 -1.81 -15.23
CA HIS A 230 -1.51 -0.52 -15.90
C HIS A 230 -1.09 0.63 -14.99
N VAL A 231 -0.17 1.47 -15.46
CA VAL A 231 0.22 2.72 -14.80
C VAL A 231 -0.90 3.74 -14.97
N ILE A 232 -1.50 4.17 -13.85
CA ILE A 232 -2.53 5.21 -13.81
C ILE A 232 -1.89 6.61 -13.83
N GLY A 233 -0.84 6.81 -13.04
CA GLY A 233 -0.16 8.10 -12.95
C GLY A 233 0.91 8.14 -11.86
N GLY A 234 1.68 9.23 -11.85
CA GLY A 234 2.78 9.47 -10.92
C GLY A 234 2.60 10.77 -10.13
N LEU A 235 2.87 10.70 -8.83
CA LEU A 235 2.90 11.84 -7.92
C LEU A 235 4.26 11.92 -7.24
N LEU A 236 4.92 13.05 -7.39
CA LEU A 236 6.16 13.36 -6.70
C LEU A 236 5.85 13.93 -5.30
N ARG A 237 6.43 13.32 -4.28
CA ARG A 237 6.31 13.73 -2.87
C ARG A 237 7.64 14.35 -2.45
N MET A 238 7.63 15.65 -2.21
CA MET A 238 8.83 16.37 -1.76
C MET A 238 9.02 16.22 -0.25
N PRO A 239 10.27 16.11 0.24
CA PRO A 239 10.54 16.14 1.68
C PRO A 239 10.24 17.52 2.26
N ALA A 240 9.94 17.58 3.56
CA ALA A 240 9.86 18.84 4.28
C ALA A 240 11.23 19.54 4.33
N GLU A 241 11.23 20.87 4.45
CA GLU A 241 12.47 21.63 4.57
C GLU A 241 13.31 21.14 5.77
N GLY A 242 14.60 20.86 5.54
CA GLY A 242 15.52 20.32 6.55
C GLY A 242 15.40 18.81 6.82
N SER A 243 14.42 18.10 6.23
CA SER A 243 14.29 16.65 6.31
C SER A 243 14.75 15.98 5.01
N TRP A 244 15.30 14.78 5.10
CA TRP A 244 15.60 13.94 3.94
C TRP A 244 14.53 12.85 3.72
N LEU A 245 13.56 12.71 4.64
CA LEU A 245 12.48 11.72 4.55
C LEU A 245 11.25 12.33 3.83
N CYS A 246 10.80 11.66 2.78
CA CYS A 246 9.70 12.11 1.91
C CYS A 246 8.35 11.47 2.30
N ASN A 247 7.93 11.59 3.56
CA ASN A 247 6.63 11.09 3.99
C ASN A 247 5.55 12.15 3.76
N ALA A 248 4.75 12.01 2.69
CA ALA A 248 3.60 12.89 2.40
C ALA A 248 2.56 12.94 3.53
N ALA A 249 2.46 11.89 4.36
CA ALA A 249 1.62 11.89 5.56
C ALA A 249 2.04 12.94 6.62
N GLN A 250 3.23 13.56 6.48
CA GLN A 250 3.77 14.58 7.36
C GLN A 250 3.85 15.97 6.69
N GLY A 251 2.97 16.26 5.72
CA GLY A 251 2.85 17.61 5.13
C GLY A 251 3.69 17.86 3.87
N GLY A 252 4.23 16.80 3.24
CA GLY A 252 4.88 16.92 1.93
C GLY A 252 3.87 17.29 0.83
N ARG A 253 4.23 18.26 -0.03
CA ARG A 253 3.41 18.63 -1.20
C ARG A 253 3.51 17.56 -2.28
N ALA A 254 2.36 17.07 -2.74
CA ALA A 254 2.29 16.21 -3.92
C ALA A 254 2.27 17.07 -5.19
N VAL A 255 3.10 16.74 -6.17
CA VAL A 255 3.11 17.39 -7.49
C VAL A 255 2.99 16.30 -8.55
N VAL A 256 2.17 16.52 -9.57
CA VAL A 256 2.06 15.60 -10.70
C VAL A 256 3.41 15.48 -11.37
N THR A 257 3.78 14.25 -11.72
CA THR A 257 5.01 13.97 -12.46
C THR A 257 4.75 12.94 -13.54
N LYS A 258 5.54 13.02 -14.62
CA LYS A 258 5.48 12.02 -15.68
C LYS A 258 6.04 10.71 -15.15
N VAL A 259 5.43 9.61 -15.56
CA VAL A 259 5.95 8.26 -15.30
C VAL A 259 6.89 7.90 -16.44
N ASP A 260 8.16 7.68 -16.08
CA ASP A 260 9.26 7.45 -17.02
C ASP A 260 9.14 6.05 -17.67
N PRO A 261 9.70 5.83 -18.88
CA PRO A 261 9.62 4.53 -19.55
C PRO A 261 10.13 3.37 -18.67
N GLU A 262 11.22 3.56 -17.94
CA GLU A 262 11.78 2.58 -17.02
C GLU A 262 10.86 2.28 -15.84
N GLU A 263 10.07 3.25 -15.39
CA GLU A 263 9.08 3.04 -14.33
C GLU A 263 7.88 2.25 -14.86
N ARG A 264 7.52 2.41 -16.15
CA ARG A 264 6.47 1.59 -16.78
C ARG A 264 6.93 0.14 -16.93
N ASP A 265 8.18 -0.08 -17.32
CA ASP A 265 8.80 -1.42 -17.34
C ASP A 265 8.82 -2.03 -15.93
N MET A 266 9.27 -1.26 -14.94
CA MET A 266 9.26 -1.66 -13.52
C MET A 266 7.85 -2.05 -13.05
N ALA A 267 6.82 -1.29 -13.40
CA ALA A 267 5.43 -1.58 -13.05
C ALA A 267 4.95 -2.91 -13.67
N ALA A 268 5.30 -3.19 -14.93
CA ALA A 268 4.97 -4.44 -15.59
C ALA A 268 5.66 -5.64 -14.92
N ARG A 269 6.97 -5.53 -14.64
CA ARG A 269 7.75 -6.57 -13.97
C ARG A 269 7.29 -6.82 -12.52
N LEU A 270 6.93 -5.77 -11.80
CA LEU A 270 6.32 -5.89 -10.46
C LEU A 270 4.97 -6.60 -10.56
N HIS A 271 4.14 -6.28 -11.56
CA HIS A 271 2.86 -6.93 -11.73
C HIS A 271 2.99 -8.44 -12.01
N GLU A 272 4.02 -8.89 -12.76
CA GLU A 272 4.29 -10.33 -12.95
C GLU A 272 4.52 -11.07 -11.63
N LYS A 273 5.08 -10.40 -10.61
CA LYS A 273 5.29 -10.95 -9.26
C LYS A 273 4.07 -10.81 -8.37
N LEU A 274 3.39 -9.65 -8.44
CA LEU A 274 2.32 -9.25 -7.53
C LEU A 274 0.94 -9.78 -7.95
N GLY A 275 0.68 -9.90 -9.25
CA GLY A 275 -0.58 -10.42 -9.79
C GLY A 275 -0.92 -11.82 -9.28
N PRO A 276 0.01 -12.81 -9.35
CA PRO A 276 -0.20 -14.14 -8.76
C PRO A 276 -0.44 -14.14 -7.25
N LEU A 277 -0.01 -13.10 -6.54
CA LEU A 277 -0.27 -12.91 -5.11
C LEU A 277 -1.63 -12.27 -4.84
N GLY A 278 -2.47 -12.05 -5.86
CA GLY A 278 -3.79 -11.41 -5.73
C GLY A 278 -3.71 -9.91 -5.49
N ILE A 279 -2.64 -9.24 -5.92
CA ILE A 279 -2.46 -7.80 -5.82
C ILE A 279 -2.93 -7.14 -7.12
N ALA A 280 -4.13 -6.59 -7.09
CA ALA A 280 -4.74 -5.83 -8.18
C ALA A 280 -4.22 -4.38 -8.20
N ILE A 281 -4.13 -3.72 -7.05
CA ILE A 281 -3.80 -2.30 -6.92
C ILE A 281 -2.54 -2.15 -6.07
N PHE A 282 -1.50 -1.52 -6.58
CA PHE A 282 -0.32 -1.21 -5.76
C PHE A 282 0.27 0.16 -6.12
N GLY A 283 0.97 0.73 -5.15
CA GLY A 283 1.81 1.91 -5.32
C GLY A 283 3.25 1.45 -5.30
N MET A 284 4.02 1.82 -6.31
CA MET A 284 5.47 1.67 -6.26
C MET A 284 6.10 3.05 -6.00
N ASP A 285 7.01 3.08 -5.04
CA ASP A 285 7.70 4.29 -4.65
C ASP A 285 9.12 4.26 -5.21
N THR A 286 9.48 5.26 -5.99
CA THR A 286 10.75 5.32 -6.70
C THR A 286 11.56 6.55 -6.29
N LEU A 287 12.88 6.38 -6.22
CA LEU A 287 13.84 7.43 -5.93
C LEU A 287 14.77 7.62 -7.13
N MET A 288 15.28 8.83 -7.32
CA MET A 288 16.31 9.08 -8.33
C MET A 288 17.60 8.34 -7.93
N GLY A 289 18.03 7.40 -8.78
CA GLY A 289 19.26 6.65 -8.61
C GLY A 289 20.48 7.41 -9.12
N ASN A 290 21.67 6.89 -8.82
CA ASN A 290 22.96 7.55 -9.11
C ASN A 290 23.27 7.72 -10.61
N VAL A 291 22.55 7.01 -11.49
CA VAL A 291 22.75 7.03 -12.95
C VAL A 291 21.63 7.77 -13.70
N GLY A 292 20.89 8.64 -13.02
CA GLY A 292 19.84 9.46 -13.63
C GLY A 292 18.58 8.69 -14.03
N LYS A 293 18.39 7.49 -13.46
CA LYS A 293 17.19 6.66 -13.62
C LYS A 293 16.56 6.42 -12.26
N ARG A 294 15.23 6.35 -12.23
CA ARG A 294 14.49 6.03 -11.00
C ARG A 294 14.56 4.55 -10.68
N VAL A 295 14.75 4.24 -9.41
CA VAL A 295 14.87 2.88 -8.86
C VAL A 295 13.85 2.67 -7.75
N LEU A 296 13.43 1.42 -7.55
CA LEU A 296 12.42 1.03 -6.58
C LEU A 296 12.95 1.18 -5.14
N SER A 297 12.17 1.84 -4.29
CA SER A 297 12.45 2.01 -2.87
C SER A 297 11.46 1.22 -2.00
N GLU A 298 10.20 1.12 -2.41
CA GLU A 298 9.13 0.47 -1.66
C GLU A 298 7.97 0.05 -2.57
N VAL A 299 7.24 -1.01 -2.18
CA VAL A 299 5.95 -1.42 -2.77
C VAL A 299 4.89 -1.37 -1.69
N ASN A 300 3.74 -0.79 -2.01
CA ASN A 300 2.60 -0.62 -1.12
C ASN A 300 1.35 -1.24 -1.74
N ALA A 301 0.74 -2.21 -1.07
CA ALA A 301 -0.41 -2.97 -1.61
C ALA A 301 -1.67 -2.95 -0.72
N LEU A 302 -1.68 -2.22 0.40
CA LEU A 302 -2.83 -2.21 1.31
C LEU A 302 -3.91 -1.19 0.87
N SER A 303 -3.88 0.04 1.38
CA SER A 303 -4.82 1.11 1.04
C SER A 303 -4.01 2.30 0.55
N ILE A 304 -3.49 2.18 -0.68
CA ILE A 304 -2.61 3.20 -1.26
C ILE A 304 -3.34 4.53 -1.44
N GLY A 305 -2.61 5.62 -1.21
CA GLY A 305 -3.03 6.97 -1.56
C GLY A 305 -2.62 7.36 -2.97
N GLY A 306 -2.91 8.62 -3.33
CA GLY A 306 -2.46 9.22 -4.58
C GLY A 306 -3.43 9.06 -5.76
N ILE A 307 -4.50 8.27 -5.62
CA ILE A 307 -5.52 8.15 -6.67
C ILE A 307 -6.33 9.44 -6.79
N GLN A 308 -6.86 9.95 -5.68
CA GLN A 308 -7.65 11.17 -5.68
C GLN A 308 -6.81 12.41 -6.09
N PRO A 309 -5.61 12.64 -5.53
CA PRO A 309 -4.76 13.75 -6.00
C PRO A 309 -4.38 13.65 -7.48
N LEU A 310 -4.25 12.45 -8.06
CA LEU A 310 -4.05 12.32 -9.51
C LEU A 310 -5.25 12.87 -10.29
N GLY A 311 -6.48 12.56 -9.88
CA GLY A 311 -7.68 13.07 -10.51
C GLY A 311 -7.91 14.58 -10.29
N GLU A 312 -7.48 15.12 -9.15
CA GLU A 312 -7.61 16.56 -8.85
C GLU A 312 -6.56 17.42 -9.58
N LEU A 313 -5.35 16.89 -9.74
CA LEU A 313 -4.21 17.63 -10.30
C LEU A 313 -4.01 17.40 -11.80
N THR A 314 -4.78 16.51 -12.41
CA THR A 314 -4.70 16.18 -13.85
C THR A 314 -6.09 16.02 -14.46
N ASP A 315 -6.17 16.08 -15.79
CA ASP A 315 -7.41 15.75 -16.52
C ASP A 315 -7.64 14.22 -16.68
N ILE A 316 -6.86 13.40 -15.97
CA ILE A 316 -6.99 11.94 -16.02
C ILE A 316 -8.16 11.53 -15.10
N PRO A 317 -9.16 10.76 -15.59
CA PRO A 317 -10.22 10.21 -14.75
C PRO A 317 -9.67 9.04 -13.91
N ALA A 318 -8.80 9.35 -12.96
CA ALA A 318 -7.96 8.38 -12.25
C ALA A 318 -8.79 7.32 -11.52
N SER A 319 -9.85 7.73 -10.82
CA SER A 319 -10.77 6.82 -10.12
C SER A 319 -11.44 5.85 -11.09
N ASP A 320 -11.93 6.32 -12.25
CA ASP A 320 -12.61 5.46 -13.23
C ASP A 320 -11.64 4.48 -13.90
N LEU A 321 -10.41 4.90 -14.21
CA LEU A 321 -9.38 4.00 -14.75
C LEU A 321 -8.95 2.95 -13.73
N VAL A 322 -8.79 3.34 -12.46
CA VAL A 322 -8.52 2.39 -11.37
C VAL A 322 -9.62 1.35 -11.30
N ILE A 323 -10.89 1.77 -11.25
CA ILE A 323 -12.01 0.84 -11.17
C ILE A 323 -12.11 -0.07 -12.39
N LYS A 324 -11.95 0.49 -13.59
CA LYS A 324 -11.97 -0.30 -14.83
C LYS A 324 -10.98 -1.46 -14.76
N HIS A 325 -9.72 -1.16 -14.49
CA HIS A 325 -8.65 -2.15 -14.44
C HIS A 325 -8.75 -3.09 -13.22
N PHE A 326 -9.28 -2.60 -12.10
CA PHE A 326 -9.57 -3.40 -10.92
C PHE A 326 -10.63 -4.47 -11.20
N ILE A 327 -11.72 -4.11 -11.87
CA ILE A 327 -12.76 -5.07 -12.28
C ILE A 327 -12.22 -6.03 -13.36
N ASP A 328 -11.39 -5.55 -14.31
CA ASP A 328 -10.72 -6.45 -15.27
C ASP A 328 -9.87 -7.52 -14.56
N PHE A 329 -9.16 -7.15 -13.50
CA PHE A 329 -8.41 -8.10 -12.68
C PHE A 329 -9.33 -9.09 -11.96
N ALA A 330 -10.42 -8.62 -11.33
CA ALA A 330 -11.40 -9.47 -10.67
C ALA A 330 -12.05 -10.49 -11.64
N GLU A 331 -12.35 -10.07 -12.88
CA GLU A 331 -12.87 -10.97 -13.93
C GLU A 331 -11.84 -12.03 -14.34
N SER A 332 -10.56 -11.68 -14.40
CA SER A 332 -9.49 -12.64 -14.69
C SER A 332 -9.41 -13.74 -13.63
N LEU A 333 -9.50 -13.38 -12.35
CA LEU A 333 -9.54 -14.35 -11.24
C LEU A 333 -10.78 -15.25 -11.31
N LYS A 334 -11.97 -14.67 -11.58
CA LYS A 334 -13.21 -15.44 -11.72
C LYS A 334 -13.15 -16.44 -12.88
N LYS A 335 -12.52 -16.06 -13.99
CA LYS A 335 -12.30 -16.95 -15.15
C LYS A 335 -11.34 -18.08 -14.79
N ASN A 336 -10.21 -17.78 -14.16
CA ASN A 336 -9.21 -18.79 -13.78
C ASN A 336 -9.80 -19.83 -12.82
N ALA A 337 -10.56 -19.39 -11.81
CA ALA A 337 -11.24 -20.28 -10.87
C ALA A 337 -12.29 -21.20 -11.55
N ALA A 338 -12.89 -20.75 -12.66
CA ALA A 338 -13.84 -21.57 -13.41
C ALA A 338 -13.16 -22.63 -14.30
N THR A 339 -11.89 -22.42 -14.70
CA THR A 339 -11.09 -23.39 -15.46
C THR A 339 -10.41 -24.45 -14.61
N GLU A 340 -10.32 -24.27 -13.29
CA GLU A 340 -9.72 -25.24 -12.36
C GLU A 340 -10.74 -26.27 -11.80
N LEU A 341 -12.03 -26.14 -12.15
CA LEU A 341 -13.14 -27.03 -11.75
C LEU A 341 -13.51 -28.00 -12.87
#